data_AF-A0A8J8DWV8-F1
#
_entry.id   AF-A0A8J8DWV8-F1
#
_cell.length_a   1.000
_cell.length_b   1.000
_cell.length_c   1.000
_cell.angle_alpha   90.00
_cell.angle_beta   90.00
_cell.angle_gamma   90.00
#
_symmetry.space_group_name_H-M   'P 1'
#
loop_
_entity.id
_entity.type
_entity.pdbx_description
1 polymer ?
#
loop_
_entity_poly.entity_id
_entity_poly.type
_entity_poly.pdbx_seq_one_letter_code
_entity_poly.pdbx_strand_id
1 'polypeptide(L)'
;MSENPRGEIGKRDDTELVKKLLLENYGYAPDLIYEIRGRYHKVYAYKPCDFEVKSTDRQGVYFGRIESDGIRLTIEGSFLVGPKATKNIVELDKERAKLYLAGESVRIDENLHGWVIVKWGSYYLGSAKAKEGRLINYVPKERRLKLE
;
A
#
# COMPACT_ATOMS: atom_id res chain seq x y z
N MET A 1 10.92 15.26 -11.44
CA MET A 1 9.85 15.37 -10.42
C MET A 1 8.69 14.54 -10.93
N SER A 2 8.27 13.49 -10.21
CA SER A 2 7.06 12.75 -10.60
C SER A 2 5.85 13.68 -10.48
N GLU A 3 5.00 13.74 -11.50
CA GLU A 3 3.72 14.46 -11.41
C GLU A 3 2.90 13.95 -10.21
N ASN A 4 2.16 14.84 -9.57
CA ASN A 4 1.28 14.48 -8.47
C ASN A 4 0.08 13.68 -9.02
N PRO A 5 -0.03 12.37 -8.72
CA PRO A 5 -1.03 11.51 -9.34
C PRO A 5 -2.47 11.86 -8.92
N ARG A 6 -2.65 12.63 -7.84
CA ARG A 6 -3.97 13.11 -7.43
C ARG A 6 -4.60 14.03 -8.48
N GLY A 7 -3.80 14.67 -9.34
CA GLY A 7 -4.29 15.51 -10.44
C GLY A 7 -4.90 14.73 -11.61
N GLU A 8 -4.70 13.42 -11.67
CA GLU A 8 -5.29 12.52 -12.67
C GLU A 8 -6.66 11.95 -12.24
N ILE A 9 -6.99 12.03 -10.95
CA ILE A 9 -8.24 11.49 -10.40
C ILE A 9 -9.44 12.21 -11.04
N GLY A 10 -10.41 11.44 -11.54
CA GLY A 10 -11.59 11.96 -12.25
C GLY A 10 -11.35 12.38 -13.70
N LYS A 11 -10.10 12.35 -14.18
CA LYS A 11 -9.76 12.59 -15.61
C LYS A 11 -9.55 11.30 -16.40
N ARG A 12 -9.40 10.18 -15.70
CA ARG A 12 -9.18 8.85 -16.27
C ARG A 12 -9.89 7.81 -15.41
N ASP A 13 -10.03 6.61 -15.96
CA ASP A 13 -10.55 5.47 -15.23
C ASP A 13 -9.69 5.15 -13.99
N ASP A 14 -10.35 4.84 -12.88
CA ASP A 14 -9.72 4.58 -11.58
C ASP A 14 -8.85 3.31 -11.61
N THR A 15 -9.31 2.26 -12.29
CA THR A 15 -8.57 1.00 -12.43
C THR A 15 -7.29 1.23 -13.22
N GLU A 16 -7.37 1.97 -14.33
CA GLU A 16 -6.20 2.30 -15.14
C GLU A 16 -5.19 3.16 -14.39
N LEU A 17 -5.63 4.15 -13.61
CA LEU A 17 -4.75 4.97 -12.78
C LEU A 17 -4.06 4.12 -11.70
N VAL A 18 -4.83 3.30 -10.97
CA VAL A 18 -4.26 2.47 -9.90
C VAL A 18 -3.30 1.42 -10.45
N LYS A 19 -3.62 0.76 -11.57
CA LYS A 19 -2.71 -0.20 -12.22
C LYS A 19 -1.41 0.48 -12.66
N LYS A 20 -1.47 1.68 -13.26
CA LYS A 20 -0.27 2.48 -13.59
C LYS A 20 0.60 2.71 -12.34
N LEU A 21 0.01 3.23 -11.26
CA LEU A 21 0.74 3.52 -10.02
C LEU A 21 1.34 2.26 -9.39
N LEU A 22 0.63 1.13 -9.42
CA LEU A 22 1.13 -0.15 -8.91
C LEU A 22 2.34 -0.66 -9.72
N LEU A 23 2.30 -0.54 -11.04
CA LEU A 23 3.43 -0.90 -11.90
C LEU A 23 4.63 0.04 -11.70
N GLU A 24 4.38 1.34 -11.57
CA GLU A 24 5.41 2.34 -11.31
C GLU A 24 6.06 2.17 -9.92
N ASN A 25 5.27 1.92 -8.88
CA ASN A 25 5.75 1.76 -7.51
C ASN A 25 6.31 0.37 -7.23
N TYR A 26 5.64 -0.71 -7.64
CA TYR A 26 5.97 -2.07 -7.18
C TYR A 26 6.28 -3.05 -8.31
N GLY A 27 6.10 -2.63 -9.57
CA GLY A 27 6.39 -3.44 -10.75
C GLY A 27 5.40 -4.59 -10.96
N TYR A 28 4.27 -4.56 -10.25
CA TYR A 28 3.20 -5.54 -10.38
C TYR A 28 1.86 -4.91 -10.01
N ALA A 29 0.85 -5.17 -10.83
CA ALA A 29 -0.54 -4.82 -10.56
C ALA A 29 -1.42 -6.08 -10.65
N PRO A 30 -2.08 -6.49 -9.56
CA PRO A 30 -3.07 -7.56 -9.60
C PRO A 30 -4.19 -7.26 -10.61
N ASP A 31 -4.73 -8.31 -11.22
CA ASP A 31 -5.91 -8.19 -12.05
C ASP A 31 -7.17 -8.11 -11.17
N LEU A 32 -7.48 -6.89 -10.77
CA LEU A 32 -8.62 -6.48 -9.95
C LEU A 32 -9.24 -5.22 -10.54
N ILE A 33 -10.48 -4.96 -10.16
CA ILE A 33 -11.13 -3.66 -10.38
C ILE A 33 -10.80 -2.78 -9.17
N TYR A 34 -10.44 -1.53 -9.43
CA TYR A 34 -10.14 -0.54 -8.42
C TYR A 34 -11.09 0.65 -8.52
N GLU A 35 -11.43 1.21 -7.36
CA GLU A 35 -12.26 2.40 -7.25
C GLU A 35 -11.67 3.37 -6.23
N ILE A 36 -11.60 4.65 -6.62
CA ILE A 36 -11.07 5.73 -5.81
C ILE A 36 -12.25 6.50 -5.20
N ARG A 37 -12.39 6.41 -3.87
CA ARG A 37 -13.52 6.99 -3.13
C ARG A 37 -13.11 8.10 -2.17
N GLY A 38 -13.99 9.09 -2.07
CA GLY A 38 -13.99 10.12 -1.03
C GLY A 38 -12.85 11.14 -1.11
N ARG A 39 -12.91 12.13 -0.21
CA ARG A 39 -11.94 13.26 -0.15
C ARG A 39 -10.50 12.85 0.12
N TYR A 40 -10.29 11.64 0.61
CA TYR A 40 -8.96 11.12 0.95
C TYR A 40 -8.37 10.23 -0.14
N HIS A 41 -9.02 10.06 -1.29
CA HIS A 41 -8.53 9.23 -2.41
C HIS A 41 -8.23 7.79 -1.96
N LYS A 42 -9.15 7.21 -1.20
CA LYS A 42 -9.05 5.82 -0.73
C LYS A 42 -9.30 4.89 -1.91
N VAL A 43 -8.43 3.92 -2.08
CA VAL A 43 -8.56 2.90 -3.11
C VAL A 43 -9.20 1.66 -2.51
N TYR A 44 -10.28 1.20 -3.12
CA TYR A 44 -10.91 -0.09 -2.85
C TYR A 44 -10.64 -1.02 -4.02
N ALA A 45 -10.40 -2.30 -3.75
CA ALA A 45 -10.18 -3.32 -4.76
C ALA A 45 -11.22 -4.43 -4.63
N TYR A 46 -11.77 -4.89 -5.75
CA TYR A 46 -12.74 -5.97 -5.79
C TYR A 46 -12.65 -6.79 -7.08
N LYS A 47 -13.32 -7.94 -7.06
CA LYS A 47 -13.70 -8.69 -8.27
C LYS A 47 -15.22 -8.68 -8.39
N PRO A 48 -15.76 -8.73 -9.62
CA PRO A 48 -17.18 -8.96 -9.80
C PRO A 48 -17.56 -10.32 -9.19
N CYS A 49 -18.75 -10.36 -8.61
CA CYS A 49 -19.36 -11.60 -8.12
C CYS A 49 -20.63 -11.84 -8.94
N ASP A 50 -20.89 -13.09 -9.30
CA ASP A 50 -22.03 -13.47 -10.16
C ASP A 50 -23.39 -13.40 -9.45
N PHE A 51 -23.42 -13.02 -8.19
CA PHE A 51 -24.62 -12.86 -7.40
C PHE A 51 -24.68 -11.48 -6.75
N GLU A 52 -25.90 -10.96 -6.65
CA GLU A 52 -26.14 -9.64 -6.09
C GLU A 52 -25.92 -9.66 -4.57
N VAL A 53 -24.81 -9.07 -4.13
CA VAL A 53 -24.59 -8.80 -2.70
C VAL A 53 -25.21 -7.44 -2.39
N LYS A 54 -26.33 -7.44 -1.68
CA LYS A 54 -26.90 -6.21 -1.09
C LYS A 54 -25.99 -5.72 0.03
N SER A 55 -24.92 -5.01 -0.33
CA SER A 55 -24.00 -4.35 0.59
C SER A 55 -24.42 -2.90 0.78
N THR A 56 -24.55 -2.46 2.02
CA THR A 56 -25.05 -1.12 2.32
C THR A 56 -24.02 -0.02 2.18
N ASP A 57 -22.70 -0.30 2.14
CA ASP A 57 -21.73 0.80 2.27
C ASP A 57 -20.43 0.68 1.47
N ARG A 58 -19.87 -0.52 1.27
CA ARG A 58 -18.53 -0.65 0.65
C ARG A 58 -18.40 -1.95 -0.12
N GLN A 59 -18.10 -1.85 -1.42
CA GLN A 59 -17.72 -2.99 -2.25
C GLN A 59 -16.20 -3.13 -2.18
N GLY A 60 -15.72 -4.34 -1.93
CA GLY A 60 -14.30 -4.65 -1.93
C GLY A 60 -13.54 -4.35 -0.65
N VAL A 61 -12.23 -4.58 -0.72
CA VAL A 61 -11.28 -4.42 0.38
C VAL A 61 -10.62 -3.05 0.29
N TYR A 62 -10.41 -2.39 1.43
CA TYR A 62 -9.62 -1.16 1.47
C TYR A 62 -8.15 -1.48 1.14
N PHE A 63 -7.76 -1.14 -0.08
CA PHE A 63 -6.52 -1.57 -0.73
C PHE A 63 -5.37 -0.60 -0.46
N GLY A 64 -5.65 0.69 -0.42
CA GLY A 64 -4.61 1.70 -0.27
C GLY A 64 -5.13 3.11 -0.41
N ARG A 65 -4.21 4.05 -0.63
CA ARG A 65 -4.52 5.46 -0.81
C ARG A 65 -3.58 6.07 -1.84
N ILE A 66 -4.13 6.92 -2.71
CA ILE A 66 -3.31 7.74 -3.60
C ILE A 66 -2.73 8.90 -2.81
N GLU A 67 -1.41 8.91 -2.73
CA GLU A 67 -0.63 9.95 -2.09
C GLU A 67 -0.08 10.91 -3.15
N SER A 68 0.48 12.05 -2.75
CA SER A 68 0.95 13.06 -3.70
C SER A 68 2.14 12.63 -4.56
N ASP A 69 2.73 11.49 -4.23
CA ASP A 69 3.97 10.96 -4.81
C ASP A 69 3.91 9.43 -4.98
N GLY A 70 2.72 8.89 -5.25
CA GLY A 70 2.50 7.49 -5.59
C GLY A 70 1.30 6.88 -4.87
N ILE A 71 1.33 5.56 -4.67
CA ILE A 71 0.28 4.82 -3.96
C ILE A 71 0.83 4.13 -2.71
N ARG A 72 0.18 4.41 -1.56
CA ARG A 72 0.44 3.74 -0.28
C ARG A 72 -0.53 2.58 -0.09
N LEU A 73 -0.03 1.36 0.08
CA LEU A 73 -0.88 0.19 0.33
C LEU A 73 -1.21 0.04 1.81
N THR A 74 -2.38 -0.51 2.10
CA THR A 74 -2.72 -1.07 3.44
C THR A 74 -1.94 -2.36 3.68
N ILE A 75 -2.12 -2.97 4.86
CA ILE A 75 -1.60 -4.33 5.10
C ILE A 75 -2.22 -5.30 4.09
N GLU A 76 -3.54 -5.24 3.90
CA GLU A 76 -4.27 -6.10 2.97
C GLU A 76 -3.84 -5.86 1.51
N GLY A 77 -3.69 -4.59 1.10
CA GLY A 77 -3.17 -4.26 -0.23
C GLY A 77 -1.75 -4.76 -0.44
N SER A 78 -0.88 -4.67 0.58
CA SER A 78 0.48 -5.19 0.51
C SER A 78 0.52 -6.71 0.37
N PHE A 79 -0.41 -7.45 0.97
CA PHE A 79 -0.55 -8.89 0.77
C PHE A 79 -0.99 -9.26 -0.65
N LEU A 80 -1.83 -8.43 -1.29
CA LEU A 80 -2.30 -8.67 -2.65
C LEU A 80 -1.23 -8.37 -3.71
N VAL A 81 -0.35 -7.40 -3.45
CA VAL A 81 0.69 -6.94 -4.39
C VAL A 81 2.04 -7.62 -4.14
N GLY A 82 2.44 -7.69 -2.87
CA GLY A 82 3.78 -8.07 -2.42
C GLY A 82 4.30 -9.43 -2.91
N PRO A 83 3.49 -10.49 -3.03
CA PRO A 83 3.95 -11.81 -3.52
C PRO A 83 4.54 -11.80 -4.92
N LYS A 84 4.16 -10.82 -5.76
CA LYS A 84 4.61 -10.71 -7.15
C LYS A 84 5.26 -9.37 -7.48
N ALA A 85 5.41 -8.49 -6.48
CA ALA A 85 6.11 -7.23 -6.65
C ALA A 85 7.59 -7.49 -6.99
N THR A 86 8.16 -6.66 -7.87
CA THR A 86 9.51 -6.82 -8.40
C THR A 86 10.45 -5.70 -7.96
N LYS A 87 9.93 -4.65 -7.31
CA LYS A 87 10.71 -3.52 -6.80
C LYS A 87 10.04 -2.89 -5.57
N ASN A 88 10.80 -2.06 -4.85
CA ASN A 88 10.36 -1.31 -3.68
C ASN A 88 9.75 -2.20 -2.58
N ILE A 89 10.43 -3.29 -2.29
CA ILE A 89 10.14 -4.20 -1.18
C ILE A 89 11.34 -4.14 -0.24
N VAL A 90 11.08 -3.98 1.05
CA VAL A 90 12.11 -4.03 2.09
C VAL A 90 11.80 -5.17 3.04
N GLU A 91 12.76 -6.07 3.20
CA GLU A 91 12.70 -7.17 4.15
C GLU A 91 13.40 -6.77 5.44
N LEU A 92 12.67 -6.83 6.55
CA LEU A 92 13.19 -6.56 7.88
C LEU A 92 13.57 -7.87 8.56
N ASP A 93 14.57 -7.82 9.43
CA ASP A 93 14.77 -8.85 10.45
C ASP A 93 13.63 -8.83 11.48
N LYS A 94 13.63 -9.82 12.37
CA LYS A 94 12.56 -10.02 13.35
C LYS A 94 12.43 -8.83 14.31
N GLU A 95 13.55 -8.29 14.77
CA GLU A 95 13.62 -7.21 15.74
C GLU A 95 13.08 -5.91 15.14
N ARG A 96 13.55 -5.55 13.94
CA ARG A 96 13.04 -4.39 13.18
C ARG A 96 11.58 -4.58 12.79
N ALA A 97 11.15 -5.78 12.42
CA ALA A 97 9.74 -6.06 12.13
C ALA A 97 8.84 -5.84 13.34
N LYS A 98 9.26 -6.27 14.54
CA LYS A 98 8.53 -6.01 15.79
C LYS A 98 8.41 -4.52 16.09
N LEU A 99 9.52 -3.78 16.00
CA LEU A 99 9.51 -2.32 16.19
C LEU A 99 8.59 -1.63 15.19
N TYR A 100 8.67 -2.01 13.92
CA TYR A 100 7.79 -1.50 12.88
C TYR A 100 6.31 -1.78 13.19
N LEU A 101 5.98 -3.02 13.57
CA LEU A 101 4.61 -3.37 13.95
C LEU A 101 4.14 -2.70 15.26
N ALA A 102 5.05 -2.28 16.13
CA ALA A 102 4.74 -1.48 17.31
C ALA A 102 4.46 0.01 16.97
N GLY A 103 4.67 0.42 15.72
CA GLY A 103 4.43 1.78 15.25
C GLY A 103 5.71 2.63 15.14
N GLU A 104 6.88 2.04 15.36
CA GLU A 104 8.15 2.74 15.27
C GLU A 104 8.65 2.86 13.83
N SER A 105 9.39 3.95 13.55
CA SER A 105 10.09 4.11 12.28
C SER A 105 11.48 3.51 12.37
N VAL A 106 11.79 2.56 11.49
CA VAL A 106 13.04 1.78 11.54
C VAL A 106 14.10 2.37 10.59
N ARG A 107 15.38 2.20 10.94
CA ARG A 107 16.49 2.54 10.04
C ARG A 107 16.73 1.41 9.04
N ILE A 108 17.13 1.79 7.85
CA ILE A 108 17.49 0.91 6.75
C ILE A 108 18.79 1.39 6.13
N ASP A 109 19.58 0.45 5.61
CA ASP A 109 20.90 0.73 5.05
C ASP A 109 20.78 1.07 3.55
N GLU A 110 19.65 0.73 2.94
CA GLU A 110 19.33 0.96 1.55
C GLU A 110 18.98 2.44 1.29
N ASN A 111 19.56 3.00 0.23
CA ASN A 111 19.22 4.33 -0.26
C ASN A 111 17.91 4.32 -1.06
N LEU A 112 16.80 4.09 -0.36
CA LEU A 112 15.45 4.04 -0.93
C LEU A 112 14.67 5.32 -0.66
N HIS A 113 13.87 5.69 -1.66
CA HIS A 113 12.95 6.82 -1.58
C HIS A 113 11.58 6.43 -2.11
N GLY A 114 10.52 6.89 -1.44
CA GLY A 114 9.16 6.68 -1.91
C GLY A 114 8.36 5.67 -1.09
N TRP A 115 7.30 5.14 -1.66
CA TRP A 115 6.45 4.13 -1.02
C TRP A 115 7.03 2.75 -1.26
N VAL A 116 7.21 1.98 -0.18
CA VAL A 116 7.74 0.62 -0.21
C VAL A 116 6.82 -0.34 0.53
N ILE A 117 6.77 -1.58 0.09
CA ILE A 117 6.18 -2.70 0.83
C ILE A 117 7.18 -3.17 1.88
N VAL A 118 6.73 -3.36 3.11
CA VAL A 118 7.55 -3.89 4.20
C VAL A 118 7.17 -5.36 4.43
N LYS A 119 8.15 -6.25 4.51
CA LYS A 119 7.93 -7.67 4.79
C LYS A 119 8.87 -8.22 5.84
N TRP A 120 8.50 -9.36 6.42
CA TRP A 120 9.36 -10.23 7.22
C TRP A 120 9.04 -11.68 6.87
N GLY A 121 9.97 -12.41 6.25
CA GLY A 121 9.71 -13.77 5.78
C GLY A 121 8.57 -13.81 4.75
N SER A 122 7.49 -14.53 5.04
CA SER A 122 6.29 -14.60 4.20
C SER A 122 5.20 -13.59 4.56
N TYR A 123 5.43 -12.76 5.59
CA TYR A 123 4.44 -11.81 6.10
C TYR A 123 4.64 -10.42 5.48
N TYR A 124 3.58 -9.86 4.92
CA TYR A 124 3.55 -8.48 4.41
C TYR A 124 2.96 -7.56 5.47
N LEU A 125 3.77 -6.61 5.95
CA LEU A 125 3.48 -5.79 7.11
C LEU A 125 2.83 -4.44 6.75
N GLY A 126 2.39 -4.28 5.50
CA GLY A 126 1.89 -3.03 4.95
C GLY A 126 2.94 -2.27 4.14
N SER A 127 2.78 -0.95 4.11
CA SER A 127 3.71 -0.05 3.41
C SER A 127 4.35 0.92 4.39
N ALA A 128 5.56 1.37 4.06
CA ALA A 128 6.25 2.48 4.70
C ALA A 128 6.57 3.57 3.68
N LYS A 129 6.90 4.76 4.18
CA LYS A 129 7.58 5.77 3.37
C LYS A 129 9.08 5.68 3.62
N ALA A 130 9.84 5.26 2.61
CA ALA A 130 11.29 5.29 2.64
C ALA A 130 11.79 6.72 2.39
N LYS A 131 12.59 7.25 3.32
CA LYS A 131 13.20 8.57 3.23
C LYS A 131 14.41 8.65 4.16
N GLU A 132 15.54 9.13 3.65
CA GLU A 132 16.75 9.44 4.45
C GLU A 132 17.24 8.25 5.29
N GLY A 133 17.33 7.06 4.68
CA GLY A 133 17.78 5.83 5.38
C GLY A 133 16.80 5.34 6.46
N ARG A 134 15.52 5.71 6.36
CA ARG A 134 14.49 5.31 7.31
C ARG A 134 13.21 4.88 6.61
N LEU A 135 12.52 3.92 7.22
CA LEU A 135 11.14 3.56 6.93
C LEU A 135 10.23 4.26 7.92
N ILE A 136 9.53 5.29 7.45
CA ILE A 136 8.51 5.98 8.24
C ILE A 136 7.30 5.07 8.40
N ASN A 137 6.86 4.91 9.64
CA ASN A 137 5.79 3.99 10.01
C ASN A 137 4.40 4.42 9.53
N TYR A 138 3.63 3.48 8.97
CA TYR A 138 2.22 3.67 8.62
C TYR A 138 1.30 2.56 9.14
N VAL A 139 1.75 1.79 10.15
CA VAL A 139 0.90 0.81 10.82
C VAL A 139 -0.22 1.55 11.58
N PRO A 140 -1.51 1.24 11.32
CA PRO A 140 -2.63 1.86 12.01
C PRO A 140 -2.50 1.73 13.53
N LYS A 141 -2.83 2.78 14.29
CA LYS A 141 -2.62 2.84 15.75
C LYS A 141 -3.29 1.66 16.48
N GLU A 142 -4.49 1.33 16.04
CA GLU A 142 -5.34 0.26 16.54
C GLU A 142 -4.79 -1.16 16.25
N ARG A 143 -3.82 -1.28 15.33
CA ARG A 143 -3.17 -2.55 14.97
C ARG A 143 -1.73 -2.67 15.49
N ARG A 144 -1.25 -1.69 16.25
CA ARG A 144 0.13 -1.70 16.74
C ARG A 144 0.32 -2.74 17.84
N LEU A 145 1.45 -3.44 17.78
CA LEU A 145 1.86 -4.33 18.86
C LEU A 145 2.20 -3.52 20.11
N LYS A 146 1.81 -4.04 21.26
CA LYS A 146 2.35 -3.61 22.55
C LYS A 146 3.54 -4.50 22.83
N LEU A 147 4.73 -3.92 22.83
CA LEU A 147 5.93 -4.62 23.24
C LEU A 147 5.98 -4.59 24.77
N GLU A 148 6.33 -5.73 25.36
CA GLU A 148 6.61 -5.87 26.79
C GLU A 148 8.01 -5.38 27.13
#